data_AF-A0A971JLL4-F1
#
_entry.id   AF-A0A971JLL4-F1
#
_cell.length_a   1.000
_cell.length_b   1.000
_cell.length_c   1.000
_cell.angle_alpha   90.00
_cell.angle_beta   90.00
_cell.angle_gamma   90.00
#
_symmetry.space_group_name_H-M   'P 1'
#
loop_
_entity.id
_entity.type
_entity.pdbx_description
1 polymer ?
#
loop_
_entity_poly.entity_id
_entity_poly.type
_entity_poly.pdbx_seq_one_letter_code
_entity_poly.pdbx_strand_id
1 'polypeptide(L)'
;MLHRSWALFALKWTMIRRSLERTHYSGYLILLVLFLLGTLASLGIGFLLYYLGSLVEKDKAFPALLLLLDGVVILYCFFYAWGLLLELQRTDLIDFRKILLLPISLPAVFLINFMVSLLGPLFLFSIPALTGLLWGLRPHMGNGIFPAGFLMALSFAVMLGAWSYYLRGRLAILMEHPRHRRLIFMLLPIGFIFLAQLPAIIMQVASKNAPGRTSGALLSFIEPHLISINQAVPFLWPAYGLWSVCTREALWVFPASIVAMWLVALLGLRMGYVTTLRHYMGTYASSRTAASVRPKRKMRPPITAKRIPFLAEDTSALVCGFYTSFSRHPHVRMLLLMPICFGLFVLFMHYSGAYGNTASSRAWIPTACLLWPFINFSFFMFNIFGIDTFSFQALQLLPAPRYKYLLAKNIAIAPIVLGLVSFFIAVSLFLADVPGGIILLSFLLAIQLFLLFSTIGNFISIKFPHRLHRDALRAPGRRLYMVINGFASTLLSTLLIIPALLCLLVYRYPPRFLTHQHGTWGLFLPAFLLTIITAILYWKTLPHAGDLLTAEEHLISVKLLGDRD
;
A
#
# COMPACT_ATOMS: atom_id res chain seq x y z
N MET A 1 30.51 14.45 27.35
CA MET A 1 29.30 14.17 26.54
C MET A 1 29.36 12.82 25.81
N LEU A 2 30.47 12.45 25.16
CA LEU A 2 30.67 11.15 24.48
C LEU A 2 30.27 9.92 25.31
N HIS A 3 30.65 9.88 26.60
CA HIS A 3 30.35 8.74 27.48
C HIS A 3 28.83 8.55 27.75
N ARG A 4 28.07 9.65 27.85
CA ARG A 4 26.61 9.61 28.02
C ARG A 4 25.91 9.17 26.74
N SER A 5 26.42 9.59 25.57
CA SER A 5 25.95 9.14 24.26
C SER A 5 26.21 7.66 24.02
N TRP A 6 27.36 7.15 24.49
CA TRP A 6 27.70 5.73 24.41
C TRP A 6 26.76 4.86 25.25
N ALA A 7 26.41 5.31 26.47
CA ALA A 7 25.44 4.61 27.32
C ALA A 7 24.06 4.49 26.65
N LEU A 8 23.60 5.53 25.94
CA LEU A 8 22.36 5.49 25.16
C LEU A 8 22.46 4.52 23.98
N PHE A 9 23.59 4.50 23.28
CA PHE A 9 23.81 3.54 22.19
C PHE A 9 23.81 2.11 22.71
N ALA A 10 24.49 1.85 23.84
CA ALA A 10 24.51 0.54 24.50
C ALA A 10 23.11 0.12 24.98
N LEU A 11 22.32 1.04 25.55
CA LEU A 11 20.93 0.77 25.92
C LEU A 11 20.07 0.43 24.70
N LYS A 12 20.24 1.14 23.58
CA LYS A 12 19.54 0.85 22.33
C LYS A 12 19.92 -0.52 21.76
N TRP A 13 21.22 -0.83 21.75
CA TRP A 13 21.73 -2.12 21.30
C TRP A 13 21.21 -3.28 22.14
N THR A 14 21.20 -3.13 23.47
CA THR A 14 20.67 -4.15 24.38
C THR A 14 19.16 -4.34 24.23
N MET A 15 18.39 -3.28 23.98
CA MET A 15 16.96 -3.39 23.65
C MET A 15 16.71 -4.12 22.33
N ILE A 16 17.49 -3.83 21.28
CA ILE A 16 17.41 -4.52 19.99
C ILE A 16 17.76 -6.01 20.17
N ARG A 17 18.86 -6.29 20.88
CA ARG A 17 19.30 -7.66 21.18
C ARG A 17 18.25 -8.44 21.97
N ARG A 18 17.68 -7.87 23.03
CA ARG A 18 16.59 -8.50 23.80
C ARG A 18 15.31 -8.66 23.00
N SER A 19 15.02 -7.73 22.08
CA SER A 19 13.89 -7.86 21.15
C SER A 19 14.10 -9.02 20.18
N LEU A 20 15.34 -9.28 19.74
CA LEU A 20 15.68 -10.42 18.91
C LEU A 20 15.57 -11.71 19.74
N GLU A 21 16.13 -11.76 20.95
CA GLU A 21 16.08 -12.92 21.85
C GLU A 21 14.66 -13.40 22.19
N ARG A 22 13.66 -12.50 22.18
CA ARG A 22 12.24 -12.85 22.38
C ARG A 22 11.54 -13.42 21.14
N THR A 23 12.20 -13.47 19.99
CA THR A 23 11.58 -14.00 18.76
C THR A 23 11.72 -15.52 18.69
N HIS A 24 10.63 -16.21 18.38
CA HIS A 24 10.65 -17.65 18.08
C HIS A 24 11.63 -17.95 16.93
N TYR A 25 12.22 -19.14 16.91
CA TYR A 25 13.15 -19.61 15.88
C TYR A 25 12.67 -19.35 14.43
N SER A 26 11.36 -19.44 14.16
CA SER A 26 10.78 -19.13 12.86
C SER A 26 11.00 -17.67 12.42
N GLY A 27 11.04 -16.72 13.36
CA GLY A 27 11.34 -15.31 13.09
C GLY A 27 12.76 -15.09 12.62
N TYR A 28 13.74 -15.79 13.20
CA TYR A 28 15.14 -15.74 12.77
C TYR A 28 15.33 -16.31 11.37
N LEU A 29 14.70 -17.46 11.07
CA LEU A 29 14.78 -18.08 9.75
C LEU A 29 14.24 -17.13 8.67
N ILE A 30 13.09 -16.49 8.92
CA ILE A 30 12.51 -15.51 7.99
C ILE A 30 13.43 -14.30 7.83
N LEU A 31 13.98 -13.77 8.92
CA LEU A 31 14.87 -12.62 8.84
C LEU A 31 16.14 -12.96 8.04
N LEU A 32 16.67 -14.16 8.22
CA LEU A 32 17.80 -14.68 7.46
C LEU A 32 17.45 -14.85 5.98
N VAL A 33 16.31 -15.46 5.65
CA VAL A 33 15.85 -15.60 4.26
C VAL A 33 15.63 -14.24 3.61
N LEU A 34 14.99 -13.29 4.29
CA LEU A 34 14.79 -11.93 3.80
C LEU A 34 16.12 -11.19 3.61
N PHE A 35 17.07 -11.39 4.52
CA PHE A 35 18.40 -10.83 4.40
C PHE A 35 19.15 -11.41 3.20
N LEU A 36 19.14 -12.74 3.02
CA LEU A 36 19.74 -13.41 1.87
C LEU A 36 19.10 -13.00 0.54
N LEU A 37 17.76 -12.92 0.48
CA LEU A 37 17.07 -12.42 -0.71
C LEU A 37 17.42 -10.97 -0.99
N GLY A 38 17.51 -10.14 0.06
CA GLY A 38 17.92 -8.74 -0.05
C GLY A 38 19.36 -8.58 -0.54
N THR A 39 20.31 -9.38 -0.03
CA THR A 39 21.70 -9.35 -0.49
C THR A 39 21.83 -9.83 -1.93
N LEU A 40 21.16 -10.92 -2.31
CA LEU A 40 21.15 -11.43 -3.68
C LEU A 40 20.56 -10.41 -4.66
N ALA A 41 19.43 -9.79 -4.31
CA ALA A 41 18.82 -8.75 -5.13
C ALA A 41 19.74 -7.52 -5.27
N SER A 42 20.35 -7.09 -4.16
CA SER A 42 21.30 -5.98 -4.14
C SER A 42 22.53 -6.24 -5.03
N LEU A 43 23.12 -7.44 -4.94
CA LEU A 43 24.23 -7.85 -5.79
C LEU A 43 23.82 -7.92 -7.27
N GLY A 44 22.64 -8.50 -7.57
CA GLY A 44 22.11 -8.55 -8.94
C GLY A 44 21.93 -7.15 -9.56
N ILE A 45 21.39 -6.20 -8.79
CA ILE A 45 21.27 -4.80 -9.21
C ILE A 45 22.66 -4.16 -9.39
N GLY A 46 23.62 -4.46 -8.52
CA GLY A 46 25.01 -4.02 -8.65
C GLY A 46 25.67 -4.50 -9.94
N PHE A 47 25.52 -5.77 -10.29
CA PHE A 47 26.01 -6.31 -11.56
C PHE A 47 25.33 -5.67 -12.77
N LEU A 48 24.01 -5.46 -12.70
CA LEU A 48 23.25 -4.79 -13.75
C LEU A 48 23.72 -3.34 -13.95
N LEU A 49 23.93 -2.59 -12.88
CA LEU A 49 24.43 -1.21 -12.95
C LEU A 49 25.89 -1.13 -13.39
N TYR A 50 26.71 -2.12 -13.04
CA TYR A 50 28.06 -2.25 -13.58
C TYR A 50 28.02 -2.42 -15.10
N TYR A 51 27.20 -3.34 -15.60
CA TYR A 51 27.03 -3.56 -17.03
C TYR A 51 26.51 -2.31 -17.74
N LEU A 52 25.43 -1.69 -17.23
CA LEU A 52 24.88 -0.46 -17.79
C LEU A 52 25.89 0.70 -17.77
N GLY A 53 26.66 0.87 -16.69
CA GLY A 53 27.73 1.87 -16.61
C GLY A 53 28.84 1.62 -17.63
N SER A 54 29.19 0.36 -17.88
CA SER A 54 30.22 -0.01 -18.86
C SER A 54 29.81 0.21 -20.32
N LEU A 55 28.50 0.24 -20.61
CA LEU A 55 27.95 0.50 -21.94
C LEU A 55 27.89 1.99 -22.31
N VAL A 56 28.06 2.89 -21.34
CA VAL A 56 28.07 4.33 -21.62
C VAL A 56 29.43 4.73 -22.18
N GLU A 57 29.51 4.81 -23.51
CA GLU A 57 30.69 5.32 -24.21
C GLU A 57 30.86 6.83 -24.00
N LYS A 58 32.12 7.25 -23.90
CA LYS A 58 32.55 8.63 -23.61
C LYS A 58 32.12 9.66 -24.66
N ASP A 59 32.00 9.26 -25.93
CA ASP A 59 31.91 10.19 -27.06
C ASP A 59 30.53 10.24 -27.77
N LYS A 60 29.53 9.44 -27.36
CA LYS A 60 28.25 9.34 -28.13
C LYS A 60 26.94 9.46 -27.37
N ALA A 61 26.92 9.62 -26.04
CA ALA A 61 25.64 9.65 -25.31
C ALA A 61 25.65 10.50 -24.02
N PHE A 62 26.04 11.77 -24.15
CA PHE A 62 26.00 12.79 -23.08
C PHE A 62 24.67 12.84 -22.28
N PRO A 63 23.47 12.82 -22.91
CA PRO A 63 22.21 12.74 -22.18
C PRO A 63 21.93 11.36 -21.56
N ALA A 64 22.49 10.28 -22.12
CA ALA A 64 22.25 8.93 -21.60
C ALA A 64 22.96 8.70 -20.25
N LEU A 65 24.15 9.26 -20.05
CA LEU A 65 24.84 9.22 -18.76
C LEU A 65 24.01 9.92 -17.68
N LEU A 66 23.52 11.13 -17.96
CA LEU A 66 22.72 11.90 -17.01
C LEU A 66 21.40 11.18 -16.68
N LEU A 67 20.73 10.63 -17.70
CA LEU A 67 19.49 9.86 -17.52
C LEU A 67 19.71 8.58 -16.72
N LEU A 68 20.83 7.88 -16.92
CA LEU A 68 21.20 6.72 -16.12
C LEU A 68 21.44 7.09 -14.66
N LEU A 69 22.16 8.18 -14.39
CA LEU A 69 22.39 8.69 -13.03
C LEU A 69 21.08 9.13 -12.36
N ASP A 70 20.23 9.87 -13.08
CA ASP A 70 18.91 10.28 -12.61
C ASP A 70 18.02 9.08 -12.31
N GLY A 71 18.02 8.06 -13.18
CA GLY A 71 17.27 6.83 -13.00
C GLY A 71 17.64 6.12 -11.70
N VAL A 72 18.93 6.01 -11.39
CA VAL A 72 19.43 5.42 -10.14
C VAL A 72 19.01 6.25 -8.92
N VAL A 73 19.13 7.58 -9.00
CA VAL A 73 18.76 8.49 -7.92
C VAL A 73 17.26 8.47 -7.65
N ILE A 74 16.43 8.47 -8.70
CA ILE A 74 14.97 8.37 -8.61
C ILE A 74 14.56 7.03 -8.01
N LEU A 75 15.17 5.93 -8.47
CA LEU A 75 14.90 4.60 -7.93
C LEU A 75 15.25 4.52 -6.43
N TYR A 76 16.39 5.09 -6.03
CA TYR A 76 16.76 5.21 -4.62
C TYR A 76 15.74 6.03 -3.83
N CYS A 77 15.33 7.19 -4.34
CA CYS A 77 14.30 8.03 -3.71
C CYS A 77 12.97 7.29 -3.56
N PHE A 78 12.56 6.51 -4.55
CA PHE A 78 11.34 5.72 -4.52
C PHE A 78 11.38 4.66 -3.39
N PHE A 79 12.44 3.85 -3.33
CA PHE A 79 12.60 2.87 -2.26
C PHE A 79 12.78 3.52 -0.89
N TYR A 80 13.44 4.69 -0.84
CA TYR A 80 13.62 5.47 0.37
C TYR A 80 12.29 6.02 0.90
N ALA A 81 11.48 6.59 0.02
CA ALA A 81 10.12 7.02 0.33
C ALA A 81 9.27 5.82 0.79
N TRP A 82 9.37 4.67 0.14
CA TRP A 82 8.67 3.45 0.58
C TRP A 82 9.12 2.98 1.97
N GLY A 83 10.43 2.98 2.23
CA GLY A 83 11.00 2.68 3.55
C GLY A 83 10.51 3.64 4.63
N LEU A 84 10.40 4.94 4.31
CA LEU A 84 9.80 5.96 5.19
C LEU A 84 8.38 5.56 5.62
N LEU A 85 7.57 5.03 4.71
CA LEU A 85 6.20 4.62 5.01
C LEU A 85 6.13 3.47 6.00
N LEU A 86 7.00 2.47 5.80
CA LEU A 86 7.09 1.31 6.66
C LEU A 86 7.61 1.71 8.05
N GLU A 87 8.48 2.71 8.13
CA GLU A 87 8.99 3.25 9.38
C GLU A 87 7.98 4.16 10.09
N LEU A 88 7.16 4.93 9.37
CA LEU A 88 6.03 5.71 9.92
C LEU A 88 5.01 4.84 10.67
N GLN A 89 4.92 3.56 10.34
CA GLN A 89 4.06 2.60 11.01
C GLN A 89 4.64 2.06 12.33
N ARG A 90 5.93 2.28 12.58
CA ARG A 90 6.61 1.92 13.82
C ARG A 90 6.54 3.09 14.80
N THR A 91 6.23 2.78 16.05
CA THR A 91 6.46 3.75 17.13
C THR A 91 7.96 3.95 17.25
N ASP A 92 8.41 5.19 17.39
CA ASP A 92 9.83 5.49 17.54
C ASP A 92 10.43 4.61 18.64
N LEU A 93 11.57 3.97 18.33
CA LEU A 93 12.26 3.04 19.22
C LEU A 93 12.59 3.66 20.60
N ILE A 94 12.63 4.99 20.67
CA ILE A 94 12.94 5.77 21.86
C ILE A 94 11.87 6.85 22.01
N ASP A 95 10.96 6.64 22.96
CA ASP A 95 9.96 7.64 23.34
C ASP A 95 10.66 8.79 24.09
N PHE A 96 10.74 9.97 23.47
CA PHE A 96 11.31 11.17 24.10
C PHE A 96 10.64 11.50 25.44
N ARG A 97 9.37 11.12 25.68
CA ARG A 97 8.71 11.31 26.98
C ARG A 97 9.44 10.58 28.10
N LYS A 98 9.99 9.40 27.81
CA LYS A 98 10.75 8.59 28.77
C LYS A 98 12.17 9.12 28.97
N ILE A 99 12.77 9.70 27.92
CA ILE A 99 14.13 10.27 28.00
C ILE A 99 14.17 11.66 28.63
N LEU A 100 13.09 12.43 28.57
CA LEU A 100 12.98 13.72 29.28
C LEU A 100 13.17 13.58 30.81
N LEU A 101 13.02 12.37 31.36
CA LEU A 101 13.28 12.07 32.77
C LEU A 101 14.78 11.86 33.08
N LEU A 102 15.63 11.76 32.06
CA LEU A 102 17.07 11.56 32.20
C LEU A 102 17.81 12.90 31.98
N PRO A 103 18.94 13.14 32.68
CA PRO A 103 19.74 14.37 32.56
C PRO A 103 20.58 14.37 31.27
N ILE A 104 19.91 14.35 30.12
CA ILE A 104 20.49 14.27 28.79
C ILE A 104 19.96 15.43 27.95
N SER A 105 20.86 16.11 27.25
CA SER A 105 20.50 17.22 26.36
C SER A 105 19.62 16.76 25.20
N LEU A 106 18.48 17.42 24.99
CA LEU A 106 17.54 17.16 23.89
C LEU A 106 18.19 17.13 22.48
N PRO A 107 19.11 18.06 22.11
CA PRO A 107 19.80 18.00 20.81
C PRO A 107 20.59 16.72 20.59
N ALA A 108 21.24 16.19 21.63
CA ALA A 108 22.03 14.96 21.53
C ALA A 108 21.14 13.74 21.26
N VAL A 109 19.99 13.66 21.93
CA VAL A 109 19.01 12.56 21.71
C VAL A 109 18.45 12.62 20.28
N PHE A 110 18.11 13.82 19.81
CA PHE A 110 17.67 14.06 18.43
C PHE A 110 18.74 13.62 17.42
N LEU A 111 19.99 14.02 17.61
CA LEU A 111 21.09 13.70 16.69
C LEU A 111 21.41 12.20 16.70
N ILE A 112 21.41 11.54 17.86
CA ILE A 112 21.60 10.08 17.95
C ILE A 112 20.48 9.35 17.21
N ASN A 113 19.23 9.76 17.39
CA ASN A 113 18.12 9.14 16.68
C ASN A 113 18.24 9.34 15.16
N PHE A 114 18.64 10.54 14.74
CA PHE A 114 18.91 10.84 13.34
C PHE A 114 20.03 9.96 12.77
N MET A 115 21.20 9.89 13.42
CA MET A 115 22.34 9.07 12.98
C MET A 115 21.98 7.59 12.86
N VAL A 116 21.21 7.05 13.80
CA VAL A 116 20.77 5.66 13.70
C VAL A 116 19.76 5.47 12.56
N SER A 117 18.92 6.47 12.27
CA SER A 117 18.00 6.39 11.13
C SER A 117 18.70 6.39 9.77
N LEU A 118 19.92 6.91 9.68
CA LEU A 118 20.74 6.83 8.46
C LEU A 118 21.22 5.40 8.17
N LEU A 119 21.50 4.62 9.23
CA LEU A 119 21.98 3.24 9.12
C LEU A 119 20.84 2.23 8.89
N GLY A 120 19.83 2.63 8.12
CA GLY A 120 18.71 1.76 7.76
C GLY A 120 19.10 0.64 6.78
N PRO A 121 18.30 -0.44 6.69
CA PRO A 121 18.57 -1.55 5.77
C PRO A 121 18.72 -1.09 4.31
N LEU A 122 17.94 -0.10 3.89
CA LEU A 122 18.00 0.43 2.53
C LEU A 122 19.38 1.04 2.21
N PHE A 123 19.98 1.77 3.15
CA PHE A 123 21.32 2.32 2.96
C PHE A 123 22.33 1.19 2.76
N LEU A 124 22.31 0.16 3.61
CA LEU A 124 23.20 -1.00 3.50
C LEU A 124 23.04 -1.75 2.17
N PHE A 125 21.80 -2.03 1.76
CA PHE A 125 21.51 -2.73 0.50
C PHE A 125 21.75 -1.86 -0.75
N SER A 126 21.92 -0.54 -0.61
CA SER A 126 22.25 0.34 -1.74
C SER A 126 23.75 0.40 -2.04
N ILE A 127 24.62 0.01 -1.10
CA ILE A 127 26.08 0.08 -1.27
C ILE A 127 26.55 -0.77 -2.47
N PRO A 128 26.17 -2.05 -2.63
CA PRO A 128 26.59 -2.85 -3.78
C PRO A 128 26.16 -2.27 -5.13
N ALA A 129 24.93 -1.72 -5.19
CA ALA A 129 24.39 -1.05 -6.37
C ALA A 129 25.23 0.18 -6.77
N LEU A 130 25.53 1.04 -5.80
CA LEU A 130 26.38 2.21 -6.01
C LEU A 130 27.80 1.81 -6.42
N THR A 131 28.42 0.85 -5.75
CA THR A 131 29.77 0.39 -6.09
C THR A 131 29.82 -0.22 -7.48
N GLY A 132 28.81 -1.00 -7.87
CA GLY A 132 28.72 -1.58 -9.21
C GLY A 132 28.67 -0.50 -10.29
N LEU A 133 27.81 0.51 -10.10
CA LEU A 133 27.71 1.66 -11.00
C LEU A 133 29.04 2.42 -11.15
N LEU A 134 29.66 2.80 -10.04
CA LEU A 134 30.90 3.58 -10.04
C LEU A 134 32.07 2.76 -10.63
N TRP A 135 32.09 1.45 -10.42
CA TRP A 135 33.09 0.56 -11.02
C TRP A 135 32.88 0.41 -12.53
N GLY A 136 31.63 0.40 -13.00
CA GLY A 136 31.29 0.34 -14.42
C GLY A 136 31.68 1.60 -15.18
N LEU A 137 31.60 2.77 -14.54
CA LEU A 137 31.99 4.07 -15.12
C LEU A 137 33.51 4.32 -15.11
N ARG A 138 34.25 3.58 -14.27
CA ARG A 138 35.69 3.78 -14.04
C ARG A 138 36.56 3.67 -15.32
N PRO A 139 36.36 2.68 -16.22
CA PRO A 139 37.20 2.51 -17.41
C PRO A 139 37.15 3.71 -18.35
N HIS A 140 35.96 4.33 -18.47
CA HIS A 140 35.71 5.39 -19.45
C HIS A 140 36.03 6.78 -18.93
N MET A 141 35.83 6.99 -17.63
CA MET A 141 35.80 8.33 -17.03
C MET A 141 36.92 8.55 -15.99
N GLY A 142 37.65 7.50 -15.61
CA GLY A 142 38.86 7.56 -14.78
C GLY A 142 38.65 7.23 -13.28
N ASN A 143 39.77 7.10 -12.55
CA ASN A 143 39.78 6.66 -11.15
C ASN A 143 39.15 7.67 -10.16
N GLY A 144 39.05 8.95 -10.53
CA GLY A 144 38.54 10.00 -9.64
C GLY A 144 37.03 9.96 -9.38
N ILE A 145 36.26 9.21 -10.18
CA ILE A 145 34.80 9.15 -10.06
C ILE A 145 34.33 8.29 -8.92
N PHE A 146 35.11 7.27 -8.54
CA PHE A 146 34.77 6.43 -7.40
C PHE A 146 34.68 7.23 -6.08
N PRO A 147 35.72 8.00 -5.66
CA PRO A 147 35.62 8.81 -4.45
C PRO A 147 34.61 9.96 -4.59
N ALA A 148 34.53 10.60 -5.77
CA ALA A 148 33.57 11.67 -6.01
C ALA A 148 32.12 11.18 -5.89
N GLY A 149 31.81 10.03 -6.47
CA GLY A 149 30.49 9.41 -6.43
C GLY A 149 30.09 8.95 -5.03
N PHE A 150 31.03 8.37 -4.27
CA PHE A 150 30.76 7.98 -2.90
C PHE A 150 30.48 9.20 -1.99
N LEU A 151 31.26 10.28 -2.13
CA LEU A 151 31.05 11.51 -1.38
C LEU A 151 29.70 12.17 -1.70
N MET A 152 29.32 12.17 -2.98
CA MET A 152 28.03 12.67 -3.45
C MET A 152 26.87 11.85 -2.89
N ALA A 153 26.96 10.51 -2.96
CA ALA A 153 25.95 9.61 -2.43
C ALA A 153 25.79 9.74 -0.91
N LEU A 154 26.89 9.89 -0.17
CA LEU A 154 26.85 10.10 1.28
C LEU A 154 26.17 11.43 1.64
N SER A 155 26.55 12.51 0.96
CA SER A 155 25.94 13.84 1.16
C SER A 155 24.44 13.81 0.85
N PHE A 156 24.06 13.10 -0.21
CA PHE A 156 22.67 12.89 -0.58
C PHE A 156 21.88 12.08 0.45
N ALA A 157 22.46 10.98 0.95
CA ALA A 157 21.82 10.16 1.98
C ALA A 157 21.60 10.95 3.28
N VAL A 158 22.53 11.82 3.66
CA VAL A 158 22.37 12.73 4.82
C VAL A 158 21.26 13.74 4.57
N MET A 159 21.22 14.37 3.39
CA MET A 159 20.17 15.31 3.00
C MET A 159 18.78 14.68 3.03
N LEU A 160 18.64 13.52 2.37
CA LEU A 160 17.39 12.75 2.39
C LEU A 160 17.01 12.34 3.80
N GLY A 161 17.97 11.82 4.58
CA GLY A 161 17.79 11.49 5.99
C GLY A 161 17.22 12.64 6.80
N ALA A 162 17.75 13.85 6.64
CA ALA A 162 17.35 15.01 7.44
C ALA A 162 15.88 15.36 7.21
N TRP A 163 15.48 15.40 5.94
CA TRP A 163 14.10 15.68 5.55
C TRP A 163 13.15 14.55 5.89
N SER A 164 13.60 13.30 5.78
CA SER A 164 12.83 12.12 6.17
C SER A 164 12.51 12.16 7.66
N TYR A 165 13.49 12.50 8.49
CA TYR A 165 13.34 12.63 9.93
C TYR A 165 12.38 13.77 10.32
N TYR A 166 12.49 14.93 9.65
CA TYR A 166 11.54 16.04 9.81
C TYR A 166 10.11 15.64 9.42
N LEU A 167 9.93 15.03 8.25
CA LEU A 167 8.62 14.61 7.75
C LEU A 167 7.98 13.57 8.67
N ARG A 168 8.76 12.59 9.14
CA ARG A 168 8.30 11.59 10.13
C ARG A 168 7.82 12.24 11.41
N GLY A 169 8.60 13.16 11.99
CA GLY A 169 8.20 13.88 13.20
C GLY A 169 6.90 14.65 13.01
N ARG A 170 6.78 15.39 11.90
CA ARG A 170 5.55 16.13 11.55
C ARG A 170 4.34 15.21 11.37
N LEU A 171 4.51 14.12 10.63
CA LEU A 171 3.45 13.15 10.39
C LEU A 171 3.04 12.46 11.68
N ALA A 172 3.98 12.09 12.56
CA ALA A 172 3.69 11.50 13.87
C ALA A 172 2.80 12.42 14.71
N ILE A 173 3.12 13.73 14.76
CA ILE A 173 2.32 14.75 15.45
C ILE A 173 0.91 14.83 14.84
N LEU A 174 0.78 14.88 13.51
CA LEU A 174 -0.52 14.90 12.85
C LEU A 174 -1.32 13.61 13.11
N MET A 175 -0.63 12.47 13.22
CA MET A 175 -1.22 11.16 13.47
C MET A 175 -1.63 10.91 14.92
N GLU A 176 -1.28 11.80 15.86
CA GLU A 176 -1.84 11.76 17.21
C GLU A 176 -3.36 11.96 17.18
N HIS A 177 -3.86 12.81 16.28
CA HIS A 177 -5.28 13.02 16.13
C HIS A 177 -5.92 11.89 15.30
N PRO A 178 -6.92 11.16 15.83
CA PRO A 178 -7.45 9.95 15.18
C PRO A 178 -8.11 10.23 13.84
N ARG A 179 -8.59 11.47 13.59
CA ARG A 179 -9.17 11.84 12.29
C ARG A 179 -8.09 12.12 11.24
N HIS A 180 -7.03 12.84 11.61
CA HIS A 180 -5.93 13.17 10.70
C HIS A 180 -5.13 11.92 10.36
N ARG A 181 -4.89 11.05 11.35
CA ARG A 181 -4.28 9.73 11.13
C ARG A 181 -4.96 8.93 10.03
N ARG A 182 -6.29 8.85 10.06
CA ARG A 182 -7.08 8.12 9.05
C ARG A 182 -6.95 8.74 7.66
N LEU A 183 -6.96 10.07 7.59
CA LEU A 183 -6.79 10.80 6.33
C LEU A 183 -5.38 10.60 5.77
N ILE A 184 -4.34 10.70 6.60
CA ILE A 184 -2.94 10.48 6.20
C ILE A 184 -2.77 9.07 5.65
N PHE A 185 -3.24 8.04 6.37
CA PHE A 185 -3.17 6.66 5.90
C PHE A 185 -3.93 6.40 4.60
N MET A 186 -4.93 7.22 4.29
CA MET A 186 -5.68 7.13 3.05
C MET A 186 -4.96 7.85 1.90
N LEU A 187 -4.51 9.09 2.12
CA LEU A 187 -3.86 9.91 1.09
C LEU A 187 -2.46 9.42 0.73
N LEU A 188 -1.76 8.85 1.69
CA LEU A 188 -0.36 8.52 1.54
C LEU A 188 -0.13 7.43 0.47
N PRO A 189 -0.83 6.28 0.46
CA PRO A 189 -0.63 5.30 -0.61
C PRO A 189 -1.17 5.81 -1.96
N ILE A 190 -2.21 6.67 -1.97
CA ILE A 190 -2.67 7.34 -3.20
C ILE A 190 -1.54 8.19 -3.79
N GLY A 191 -0.86 9.00 -2.96
CA GLY A 191 0.29 9.78 -3.38
C GLY A 191 1.42 8.91 -3.96
N PHE A 192 1.69 7.76 -3.35
CA PHE A 192 2.68 6.81 -3.88
C PHE A 192 2.28 6.20 -5.21
N ILE A 193 1.00 5.85 -5.39
CA ILE A 193 0.49 5.36 -6.67
C ILE A 193 0.70 6.45 -7.73
N PHE A 194 0.33 7.70 -7.45
CA PHE A 194 0.56 8.80 -8.40
C PHE A 194 2.04 9.01 -8.71
N LEU A 195 2.91 9.00 -7.70
CA LEU A 195 4.37 9.13 -7.87
C LEU A 195 4.97 7.99 -8.69
N ALA A 196 4.58 6.74 -8.42
CA ALA A 196 5.05 5.56 -9.15
C ALA A 196 4.63 5.60 -10.63
N GLN A 197 3.53 6.30 -10.94
CA GLN A 197 2.98 6.40 -12.29
C GLN A 197 3.44 7.65 -13.06
N LEU A 198 4.14 8.59 -12.41
CA LEU A 198 4.71 9.77 -13.09
C LEU A 198 5.54 9.41 -14.33
N PRO A 199 6.42 8.39 -14.32
CA PRO A 199 7.17 8.02 -15.52
C PRO A 199 6.28 7.66 -16.71
N ALA A 200 5.18 6.93 -16.46
CA ALA A 200 4.23 6.56 -17.50
C ALA A 200 3.54 7.80 -18.08
N ILE A 201 3.09 8.72 -17.22
CA ILE A 201 2.45 9.98 -17.63
C ILE A 201 3.42 10.83 -18.46
N ILE A 202 4.68 10.98 -18.01
CA ILE A 202 5.70 11.78 -18.70
C ILE A 202 6.00 11.19 -20.09
N MET A 203 6.27 9.88 -20.18
CA MET A 203 6.55 9.22 -21.45
C MET A 203 5.41 9.36 -22.44
N GLN A 204 4.19 9.42 -21.92
CA GLN A 204 2.99 9.46 -22.73
C GLN A 204 2.62 10.88 -23.19
N VAL A 205 2.86 11.91 -22.36
CA VAL A 205 2.82 13.31 -22.81
C VAL A 205 3.90 13.54 -23.88
N ALA A 206 5.09 12.98 -23.69
CA ALA A 206 6.17 13.06 -24.66
C ALA A 206 5.82 12.36 -25.99
N SER A 207 5.20 11.17 -25.95
CA SER A 207 4.83 10.44 -27.15
C SER A 207 3.71 11.13 -27.95
N LYS A 208 2.74 11.76 -27.29
CA LYS A 208 1.68 12.55 -27.96
C LYS A 208 2.21 13.77 -28.71
N ASN A 209 3.24 14.42 -28.19
CA ASN A 209 3.82 15.61 -28.79
C ASN A 209 4.83 15.31 -29.92
N ALA A 210 5.17 14.03 -30.13
CA ALA A 210 6.14 13.59 -31.15
C ALA A 210 5.72 12.27 -31.84
N PRO A 211 4.55 12.21 -32.52
CA PRO A 211 4.11 11.01 -33.20
C PRO A 211 5.08 10.59 -34.32
N GLY A 212 5.56 9.35 -34.28
CA GLY A 212 6.41 8.75 -35.33
C GLY A 212 7.93 8.90 -35.15
N ARG A 213 8.40 9.51 -34.07
CA ARG A 213 9.84 9.66 -33.78
C ARG A 213 10.38 8.45 -33.00
N THR A 214 11.46 7.86 -33.50
CA THR A 214 12.24 6.81 -32.81
C THR A 214 12.68 7.29 -31.42
N SER A 215 12.96 6.35 -30.51
CA SER A 215 13.39 6.61 -29.12
C SER A 215 14.51 7.65 -29.00
N GLY A 216 15.38 7.76 -30.00
CA GLY A 216 16.45 8.77 -30.06
C GLY A 216 15.96 10.22 -30.24
N ALA A 217 14.85 10.45 -30.93
CA ALA A 217 14.30 11.80 -31.16
C ALA A 217 13.36 12.28 -30.03
N LEU A 218 12.95 11.38 -29.13
CA LEU A 218 12.36 11.74 -27.83
C LEU A 218 13.45 12.19 -26.86
N LEU A 219 14.63 11.55 -26.88
CA LEU A 219 15.77 11.94 -26.06
C LEU A 219 16.20 13.38 -26.36
N SER A 220 16.27 13.76 -27.64
CA SER A 220 16.66 15.12 -28.05
C SER A 220 15.62 16.20 -27.71
N PHE A 221 14.34 15.84 -27.52
CA PHE A 221 13.32 16.77 -27.04
C PHE A 221 13.43 17.03 -25.52
N ILE A 222 13.77 16.01 -24.75
CA ILE A 222 13.86 16.10 -23.29
C ILE A 222 15.21 16.71 -22.87
N GLU A 223 16.26 16.48 -23.64
CA GLU A 223 17.64 16.95 -23.39
C GLU A 223 17.76 18.41 -22.90
N PRO A 224 17.20 19.44 -23.56
CA PRO A 224 17.32 20.83 -23.07
C PRO A 224 16.61 21.07 -21.74
N HIS A 225 15.54 20.34 -21.46
CA HIS A 225 14.81 20.44 -20.19
C HIS A 225 15.48 19.64 -19.07
N LEU A 226 16.21 18.58 -19.40
CA LEU A 226 16.81 17.65 -18.45
C LEU A 226 17.84 18.34 -17.55
N ILE A 227 18.71 19.18 -18.13
CA ILE A 227 19.70 19.96 -17.37
C ILE A 227 19.00 20.99 -16.47
N SER A 228 18.00 21.69 -16.99
CA SER A 228 17.25 22.71 -16.23
C SER A 228 16.50 22.10 -15.04
N ILE A 229 15.90 20.92 -15.23
CA ILE A 229 15.23 20.16 -14.17
C ILE A 229 16.26 19.71 -13.12
N ASN A 230 17.41 19.21 -13.55
CA ASN A 230 18.45 18.73 -12.64
C ASN A 230 19.08 19.85 -11.81
N GLN A 231 19.14 21.07 -12.34
CA GLN A 231 19.56 22.26 -11.59
C GLN A 231 18.51 22.70 -10.56
N ALA A 232 17.22 22.65 -10.92
CA ALA A 232 16.13 23.13 -10.07
C ALA A 232 15.76 22.16 -8.94
N VAL A 233 15.87 20.85 -9.18
CA VAL A 233 15.35 19.82 -8.27
C VAL A 233 16.45 19.29 -7.34
N PRO A 234 16.37 19.53 -6.01
CA PRO A 234 17.39 19.07 -5.06
C PRO A 234 17.66 17.57 -5.06
N PHE A 235 16.65 16.78 -5.43
CA PHE A 235 16.78 15.33 -5.53
C PHE A 235 17.73 14.88 -6.65
N LEU A 236 17.95 15.70 -7.69
CA LEU A 236 18.75 15.34 -8.86
C LEU A 236 20.15 15.98 -8.86
N TRP A 237 20.46 16.82 -7.86
CA TRP A 237 21.79 17.39 -7.65
C TRP A 237 22.93 16.36 -7.54
N PRO A 238 22.74 15.14 -6.99
CA PRO A 238 23.78 14.12 -7.00
C PRO A 238 24.18 13.68 -8.41
N ALA A 239 23.19 13.46 -9.27
CA ALA A 239 23.40 13.07 -10.66
C ALA A 239 24.07 14.20 -11.45
N TYR A 240 23.58 15.43 -11.29
CA TYR A 240 24.16 16.62 -11.93
C TYR A 240 25.61 16.89 -11.50
N GLY A 241 25.90 16.79 -10.20
CA GLY A 241 27.24 16.97 -9.66
C GLY A 241 28.21 15.91 -10.17
N LEU A 242 27.80 14.64 -10.19
CA LEU A 242 28.62 13.56 -10.74
C LEU A 242 28.86 13.70 -12.23
N TRP A 243 27.83 14.08 -12.97
CA TRP A 243 27.91 14.33 -14.40
C TRP A 243 28.94 15.43 -14.73
N SER A 244 28.99 16.53 -13.97
CA SER A 244 29.98 17.60 -14.19
C SER A 244 31.44 17.13 -14.02
N VAL A 245 31.67 16.14 -13.15
CA VAL A 245 33.00 15.52 -12.97
C VAL A 245 33.33 14.61 -14.15
N CYS A 246 32.35 13.87 -14.65
CA CYS A 246 32.51 12.96 -15.79
C CYS A 246 32.78 13.72 -17.09
N THR A 247 32.05 14.80 -17.34
CA THR A 247 32.18 15.60 -18.57
C THR A 247 33.36 16.57 -18.52
N ARG A 248 33.93 16.81 -17.32
CA ARG A 248 34.94 17.85 -17.04
C ARG A 248 34.48 19.26 -17.38
N GLU A 249 33.20 19.44 -17.69
CA GLU A 249 32.58 20.74 -17.91
C GLU A 249 32.12 21.29 -16.56
N ALA A 250 32.51 22.52 -16.25
CA ALA A 250 32.08 23.21 -15.03
C ALA A 250 32.34 22.44 -13.72
N LEU A 251 33.61 22.06 -13.46
CA LEU A 251 34.03 21.35 -12.24
C LEU A 251 33.61 22.02 -10.92
N TRP A 252 33.28 23.33 -10.94
CA TRP A 252 32.74 24.05 -9.78
C TRP A 252 31.33 23.60 -9.36
N VAL A 253 30.59 22.94 -10.25
CA VAL A 253 29.24 22.40 -9.97
C VAL A 253 29.28 21.29 -8.94
N PHE A 254 30.32 20.44 -8.94
CA PHE A 254 30.49 19.36 -7.97
C PHE A 254 30.57 19.84 -6.51
N PRO A 255 31.50 20.75 -6.11
CA PRO A 255 31.52 21.26 -4.76
C PRO A 255 30.27 22.11 -4.44
N ALA A 256 29.71 22.83 -5.42
CA ALA A 256 28.49 23.61 -5.22
C ALA A 256 27.29 22.72 -4.88
N SER A 257 27.12 21.57 -5.56
CA SER A 257 26.02 20.65 -5.29
C SER A 257 26.17 19.99 -3.91
N ILE A 258 27.40 19.66 -3.49
CA ILE A 258 27.67 19.17 -2.13
C ILE A 258 27.26 20.23 -1.09
N VAL A 259 27.76 21.45 -1.22
CA VAL A 259 27.43 22.55 -0.29
C VAL A 259 25.92 22.78 -0.23
N ALA A 260 25.25 22.81 -1.39
CA ALA A 260 23.81 22.98 -1.47
C ALA A 260 23.04 21.84 -0.76
N MET A 261 23.43 20.58 -0.96
CA MET A 261 22.83 19.43 -0.27
C MET A 261 23.01 19.51 1.25
N TRP A 262 24.20 19.91 1.73
CA TRP A 262 24.46 20.07 3.16
C TRP A 262 23.66 21.22 3.77
N LEU A 263 23.52 22.35 3.08
CA LEU A 263 22.65 23.45 3.52
C LEU A 263 21.19 23.01 3.64
N VAL A 264 20.70 22.28 2.63
CA VAL A 264 19.34 21.70 2.63
C VAL A 264 19.18 20.66 3.75
N ALA A 265 20.21 19.86 4.02
CA ALA A 265 20.22 18.90 5.13
C ALA A 265 20.14 19.60 6.50
N LEU A 266 20.95 20.64 6.71
CA LEU A 266 20.94 21.44 7.95
C LEU A 266 19.59 22.11 8.18
N LEU A 267 18.97 22.63 7.12
CA LEU A 267 17.62 23.20 7.19
C LEU A 267 16.58 22.14 7.60
N GLY A 268 16.63 20.95 7.01
CA GLY A 268 15.79 19.82 7.40
C GLY A 268 15.96 19.43 8.87
N LEU A 269 17.21 19.32 9.35
CA LEU A 269 17.52 19.01 10.76
C LEU A 269 17.03 20.10 11.72
N ARG A 270 17.24 21.38 11.38
CA ARG A 270 16.79 22.51 12.19
C ARG A 270 15.26 22.52 12.30
N MET A 271 14.55 22.33 11.20
CA MET A 271 13.09 22.24 11.23
C MET A 271 12.61 21.02 12.01
N GLY A 272 13.24 19.86 11.82
CA GLY A 272 13.02 18.65 12.61
C GLY A 272 13.10 18.95 14.10
N TYR A 273 14.24 19.46 14.55
CA TYR A 273 14.49 19.78 15.95
C TYR A 273 13.46 20.75 16.52
N VAL A 274 13.17 21.86 15.82
CA VAL A 274 12.19 22.86 16.27
C VAL A 274 10.79 22.26 16.39
N THR A 275 10.38 21.40 15.45
CA THR A 275 9.05 20.76 15.51
C THR A 275 8.94 19.77 16.66
N THR A 276 9.97 18.95 16.87
CA THR A 276 10.05 18.01 17.99
C THR A 276 10.00 18.76 19.32
N LEU A 277 10.76 19.86 19.46
CA LEU A 277 10.77 20.68 20.66
C LEU A 277 9.39 21.28 20.97
N ARG A 278 8.75 21.91 19.98
CA ARG A 278 7.39 22.48 20.12
C ARG A 278 6.37 21.43 20.52
N HIS A 279 6.47 20.23 19.93
CA HIS A 279 5.59 19.11 20.27
C HIS A 279 5.70 18.71 21.74
N TYR A 280 6.92 18.52 22.26
CA TYR A 280 7.12 18.16 23.66
C TYR A 280 6.85 19.29 24.65
N MET A 281 7.01 20.54 24.24
CA MET A 281 6.59 21.71 25.03
C MET A 281 5.07 21.88 25.12
N GLY A 282 4.28 21.01 24.47
CA GLY A 282 2.82 21.03 24.54
C GLY A 282 2.17 22.19 23.78
N THR A 283 2.91 22.92 22.92
CA THR A 283 2.36 24.08 22.20
C THR A 283 1.21 23.73 21.25
N TYR A 284 1.09 22.44 20.85
CA TYR A 284 -0.02 21.95 20.02
C TYR A 284 -1.26 21.53 20.82
N ALA A 285 -1.20 21.45 22.16
CA ALA A 285 -2.32 21.01 22.99
C ALA A 285 -3.40 22.10 23.21
N SER A 286 -3.07 23.38 22.94
CA SER A 286 -3.90 24.54 23.32
C SER A 286 -5.19 24.72 22.52
N SER A 287 -5.41 23.99 21.41
CA SER A 287 -6.63 24.14 20.60
C SER A 287 -7.86 23.40 21.17
N ARG A 288 -7.70 22.58 22.21
CA ARG A 288 -8.77 21.70 22.70
C ARG A 288 -9.73 22.33 23.73
N THR A 289 -9.43 23.52 24.23
CA THR A 289 -10.19 24.16 25.33
C THR A 289 -11.32 25.10 24.88
N ALA A 290 -11.49 25.35 23.59
CA ALA A 290 -12.63 26.14 23.07
C ALA A 290 -13.69 25.25 22.40
N ALA A 291 -14.20 24.25 23.12
CA ALA A 291 -15.40 23.54 22.68
C ALA A 291 -16.62 24.45 22.93
N SER A 292 -16.98 25.28 21.94
CA SER A 292 -18.21 26.05 22.00
C SER A 292 -19.39 25.09 22.23
N VAL A 293 -20.20 25.36 23.26
CA VAL A 293 -21.44 24.65 23.56
C VAL A 293 -22.32 24.67 22.31
N ARG A 294 -22.34 23.55 21.56
CA ARG A 294 -23.17 23.44 20.36
C ARG A 294 -24.63 23.28 20.77
N PRO A 295 -25.56 24.00 20.13
CA PRO A 295 -26.98 23.91 20.44
C PRO A 295 -27.50 22.47 20.25
N LYS A 296 -28.42 22.04 21.12
CA LYS A 296 -29.10 20.73 21.06
C LYS A 296 -29.72 20.54 19.67
N ARG A 297 -29.04 19.74 18.83
CA ARG A 297 -29.49 19.41 17.49
C ARG A 297 -30.74 18.54 17.59
N LYS A 298 -31.82 18.89 16.89
CA LYS A 298 -33.06 18.08 16.78
C LYS A 298 -32.70 16.61 16.60
N MET A 299 -33.16 15.75 17.51
CA MET A 299 -32.89 14.32 17.51
C MET A 299 -33.46 13.72 16.22
N ARG A 300 -32.58 13.39 15.27
CA ARG A 300 -32.95 12.56 14.12
C ARG A 300 -33.22 11.15 14.62
N PRO A 301 -34.22 10.44 14.07
CA PRO A 301 -34.44 9.04 14.43
C PRO A 301 -33.15 8.23 14.24
N PRO A 302 -32.87 7.26 15.12
CA PRO A 302 -31.65 6.47 15.04
C PRO A 302 -31.61 5.74 13.70
N ILE A 303 -30.42 5.61 13.10
CA ILE A 303 -30.28 5.02 11.76
C ILE A 303 -30.77 3.57 11.73
N THR A 304 -30.75 2.89 12.88
CA THR A 304 -31.28 1.53 13.08
C THR A 304 -32.80 1.43 12.97
N ALA A 305 -33.55 2.54 13.01
CA ALA A 305 -35.01 2.55 12.82
C ALA A 305 -35.44 2.48 11.33
N LYS A 306 -34.49 2.50 10.39
CA LYS A 306 -34.79 2.39 8.97
C LYS A 306 -35.18 0.94 8.62
N ARG A 307 -36.33 0.79 7.96
CA ARG A 307 -36.83 -0.50 7.45
C ARG A 307 -36.32 -0.75 6.04
N ILE A 308 -35.83 -1.96 5.78
CA ILE A 308 -35.44 -2.41 4.44
C ILE A 308 -36.55 -3.35 3.94
N PRO A 309 -37.07 -3.17 2.72
CA PRO A 309 -38.11 -4.07 2.20
C PRO A 309 -37.58 -5.52 2.16
N PHE A 310 -38.47 -6.49 2.39
CA PHE A 310 -38.18 -7.94 2.39
C PHE A 310 -37.33 -8.49 3.55
N LEU A 311 -36.98 -7.66 4.54
CA LEU A 311 -36.27 -8.10 5.74
C LEU A 311 -37.11 -7.91 6.99
N ALA A 312 -36.99 -8.84 7.95
CA ALA A 312 -37.56 -8.68 9.28
C ALA A 312 -37.01 -7.40 9.95
N GLU A 313 -37.78 -6.83 10.89
CA GLU A 313 -37.43 -5.57 11.55
C GLU A 313 -36.06 -5.66 12.27
N ASP A 314 -35.82 -6.76 13.00
CA ASP A 314 -34.53 -7.01 13.67
C ASP A 314 -33.37 -7.03 12.69
N THR A 315 -33.53 -7.73 11.57
CA THR A 315 -32.49 -7.86 10.54
C THR A 315 -32.24 -6.52 9.86
N SER A 316 -33.29 -5.74 9.58
CA SER A 316 -33.18 -4.40 8.99
C SER A 316 -32.39 -3.46 9.90
N ALA A 317 -32.66 -3.48 11.21
CA ALA A 317 -31.94 -2.67 12.19
C ALA A 317 -30.44 -3.05 12.24
N LEU A 318 -30.15 -4.35 12.22
CA LEU A 318 -28.77 -4.86 12.19
C LEU A 318 -28.05 -4.47 10.89
N VAL A 319 -28.69 -4.60 9.72
CA VAL A 319 -28.12 -4.21 8.42
C VAL A 319 -27.74 -2.72 8.46
N CYS A 320 -28.64 -1.85 8.90
CA CYS A 320 -28.38 -0.41 8.99
C CYS A 320 -27.24 -0.10 9.98
N GLY A 321 -27.20 -0.80 11.11
CA GLY A 321 -26.12 -0.71 12.09
C GLY A 321 -24.76 -1.11 11.50
N PHE A 322 -24.68 -2.28 10.87
CA PHE A 322 -23.44 -2.76 10.26
C PHE A 322 -23.00 -1.92 9.07
N TYR A 323 -23.92 -1.49 8.20
CA TYR A 323 -23.59 -0.64 7.05
C TYR A 323 -22.99 0.70 7.51
N THR A 324 -23.56 1.32 8.54
CA THR A 324 -23.00 2.56 9.11
C THR A 324 -21.66 2.33 9.81
N SER A 325 -21.46 1.18 10.45
CA SER A 325 -20.15 0.78 11.01
C SER A 325 -19.10 0.64 9.91
N PHE A 326 -19.38 -0.16 8.87
CA PHE A 326 -18.48 -0.42 7.76
C PHE A 326 -18.14 0.83 6.96
N SER A 327 -19.14 1.64 6.59
CA SER A 327 -18.91 2.90 5.85
C SER A 327 -18.09 3.94 6.63
N ARG A 328 -18.07 3.87 7.96
CA ARG A 328 -17.23 4.72 8.83
C ARG A 328 -15.88 4.09 9.14
N HIS A 329 -15.70 2.80 8.84
CA HIS A 329 -14.47 2.08 9.13
C HIS A 329 -13.36 2.53 8.17
N PRO A 330 -12.20 3.03 8.68
CA PRO A 330 -11.13 3.56 7.84
C PRO A 330 -10.60 2.53 6.85
N HIS A 331 -10.47 1.28 7.29
CA HIS A 331 -9.98 0.18 6.43
C HIS A 331 -10.92 -0.07 5.25
N VAL A 332 -12.25 -0.04 5.45
CA VAL A 332 -13.22 -0.23 4.36
C VAL A 332 -13.11 0.90 3.35
N ARG A 333 -12.95 2.14 3.83
CA ARG A 333 -12.73 3.30 2.94
C ARG A 333 -11.45 3.17 2.15
N MET A 334 -10.38 2.66 2.76
CA MET A 334 -9.11 2.41 2.09
C MET A 334 -9.25 1.31 1.01
N LEU A 335 -9.92 0.20 1.34
CA LEU A 335 -10.22 -0.87 0.39
C LEU A 335 -11.13 -0.42 -0.77
N LEU A 336 -11.99 0.57 -0.55
CA LEU A 336 -12.85 1.13 -1.59
C LEU A 336 -12.12 2.19 -2.44
N LEU A 337 -11.37 3.09 -1.82
CA LEU A 337 -10.74 4.21 -2.50
C LEU A 337 -9.55 3.77 -3.36
N MET A 338 -8.73 2.82 -2.89
CA MET A 338 -7.55 2.38 -3.64
C MET A 338 -7.90 1.79 -5.02
N PRO A 339 -8.86 0.86 -5.14
CA PRO A 339 -9.33 0.39 -6.44
C PRO A 339 -9.95 1.49 -7.28
N ILE A 340 -10.75 2.39 -6.72
CA ILE A 340 -11.36 3.48 -7.52
C ILE A 340 -10.28 4.37 -8.12
N CYS A 341 -9.28 4.79 -7.33
CA CYS A 341 -8.16 5.58 -7.82
C CYS A 341 -7.40 4.82 -8.92
N PHE A 342 -7.13 3.53 -8.72
CA PHE A 342 -6.46 2.70 -9.71
C PHE A 342 -7.29 2.50 -10.99
N GLY A 343 -8.60 2.29 -10.87
CA GLY A 343 -9.51 2.12 -12.01
C GLY A 343 -9.66 3.40 -12.84
N LEU A 344 -9.80 4.56 -12.17
CA LEU A 344 -9.79 5.86 -12.84
C LEU A 344 -8.44 6.14 -13.53
N PHE A 345 -7.35 5.72 -12.91
CA PHE A 345 -6.02 5.83 -13.49
C PHE A 345 -5.85 4.96 -14.75
N VAL A 346 -6.27 3.68 -14.70
CA VAL A 346 -6.26 2.79 -15.87
C VAL A 346 -7.14 3.37 -16.98
N LEU A 347 -8.29 3.97 -16.63
CA LEU A 347 -9.14 4.67 -17.58
C LEU A 347 -8.39 5.83 -18.26
N PHE A 348 -7.75 6.68 -17.46
CA PHE A 348 -6.97 7.79 -17.99
C PHE A 348 -5.85 7.30 -18.91
N MET A 349 -5.07 6.29 -18.49
CA MET A 349 -3.99 5.71 -19.30
C MET A 349 -4.46 5.12 -20.63
N HIS A 350 -5.62 4.44 -20.62
CA HIS A 350 -6.16 3.85 -21.84
C HIS A 350 -6.61 4.91 -22.84
N TYR A 351 -7.43 5.88 -22.42
CA TYR A 351 -7.90 6.97 -23.29
C TYR A 351 -6.77 7.80 -23.86
N SER A 352 -5.68 7.83 -23.13
CA SER A 352 -4.54 8.65 -23.47
C SER A 352 -3.51 7.87 -24.31
N GLY A 353 -3.82 6.62 -24.69
CA GLY A 353 -3.14 5.83 -25.72
C GLY A 353 -1.99 4.96 -25.20
N ALA A 354 -1.77 4.90 -23.89
CA ALA A 354 -0.57 4.31 -23.30
C ALA A 354 -0.46 2.78 -23.50
N TYR A 355 -1.59 2.08 -23.63
CA TYR A 355 -1.62 0.63 -23.85
C TYR A 355 -1.56 0.23 -25.34
N GLY A 356 -1.49 1.21 -26.25
CA GLY A 356 -1.59 1.01 -27.68
C GLY A 356 -2.92 0.40 -28.12
N ASN A 357 -3.19 0.37 -29.43
CA ASN A 357 -4.34 -0.36 -29.97
C ASN A 357 -4.00 -1.87 -30.07
N THR A 358 -3.64 -2.48 -28.95
CA THR A 358 -3.42 -3.93 -28.91
C THR A 358 -4.79 -4.60 -28.80
N ALA A 359 -5.16 -5.42 -29.79
CA ALA A 359 -6.45 -6.14 -29.83
C ALA A 359 -6.69 -7.02 -28.59
N SER A 360 -5.62 -7.35 -27.84
CA SER A 360 -5.66 -8.11 -26.58
C SER A 360 -6.26 -7.32 -25.41
N SER A 361 -6.19 -5.98 -25.42
CA SER A 361 -6.72 -5.14 -24.32
C SER A 361 -8.22 -5.36 -24.08
N ARG A 362 -8.99 -5.53 -25.15
CA ARG A 362 -10.44 -5.79 -25.08
C ARG A 362 -10.79 -7.13 -24.44
N ALA A 363 -9.85 -8.08 -24.36
CA ALA A 363 -10.11 -9.42 -23.87
C ALA A 363 -9.97 -9.56 -22.36
N TRP A 364 -8.99 -8.90 -21.74
CA TRP A 364 -8.69 -9.09 -20.32
C TRP A 364 -9.31 -8.02 -19.40
N ILE A 365 -9.60 -6.81 -19.92
CA ILE A 365 -10.11 -5.69 -19.12
C ILE A 365 -11.42 -6.05 -18.39
N PRO A 366 -12.47 -6.61 -19.04
CA PRO A 366 -13.71 -6.94 -18.35
C PRO A 366 -13.50 -7.97 -17.24
N THR A 367 -12.66 -8.96 -17.49
CA THR A 367 -12.28 -10.00 -16.52
C THR A 367 -11.57 -9.38 -15.32
N ALA A 368 -10.57 -8.53 -15.53
CA ALA A 368 -9.88 -7.85 -14.45
C ALA A 368 -10.82 -6.93 -13.64
N CYS A 369 -11.68 -6.18 -14.32
CA CYS A 369 -12.68 -5.31 -13.69
C CYS A 369 -13.67 -6.08 -12.81
N LEU A 370 -14.07 -7.29 -13.20
CA LEU A 370 -14.92 -8.15 -12.38
C LEU A 370 -14.17 -8.70 -11.15
N LEU A 371 -12.96 -9.22 -11.34
CA LEU A 371 -12.26 -10.00 -10.32
C LEU A 371 -11.53 -9.14 -9.29
N TRP A 372 -11.00 -7.98 -9.70
CA TRP A 372 -10.15 -7.14 -8.86
C TRP A 372 -10.82 -6.69 -7.55
N PRO A 373 -12.09 -6.23 -7.54
CA PRO A 373 -12.77 -5.87 -6.30
C PRO A 373 -12.90 -7.04 -5.32
N PHE A 374 -13.13 -8.27 -5.81
CA PHE A 374 -13.23 -9.46 -4.96
C PHE A 374 -11.89 -9.86 -4.37
N ILE A 375 -10.81 -9.80 -5.15
CA ILE A 375 -9.46 -10.04 -4.63
C ILE A 375 -9.13 -9.02 -3.55
N ASN A 376 -9.45 -7.74 -3.77
CA ASN A 376 -9.20 -6.68 -2.79
C ASN A 376 -10.00 -6.87 -1.49
N PHE A 377 -11.29 -7.21 -1.59
CA PHE A 377 -12.16 -7.43 -0.43
C PHE A 377 -12.10 -8.85 0.17
N SER A 378 -11.36 -9.79 -0.44
CA SER A 378 -11.30 -11.19 -0.02
C SER A 378 -10.96 -11.35 1.46
N PHE A 379 -9.85 -10.74 1.90
CA PHE A 379 -9.41 -10.79 3.29
C PHE A 379 -10.45 -10.18 4.26
N PHE A 380 -11.16 -9.14 3.81
CA PHE A 380 -12.24 -8.54 4.61
C PHE A 380 -13.43 -9.48 4.73
N MET A 381 -13.87 -10.08 3.63
CA MET A 381 -15.03 -10.99 3.60
C MET A 381 -14.76 -12.28 4.36
N PHE A 382 -13.53 -12.81 4.32
CA PHE A 382 -13.13 -13.99 5.10
C PHE A 382 -13.00 -13.72 6.60
N ASN A 383 -13.01 -12.45 7.02
CA ASN A 383 -12.79 -12.07 8.42
C ASN A 383 -13.79 -10.99 8.90
N ILE A 384 -15.07 -11.18 8.58
CA ILE A 384 -16.12 -10.18 8.83
C ILE A 384 -16.41 -9.93 10.32
N PHE A 385 -16.08 -10.88 11.21
CA PHE A 385 -16.17 -10.74 12.67
C PHE A 385 -14.93 -10.07 13.28
N GLY A 386 -13.78 -10.14 12.61
CA GLY A 386 -12.52 -9.59 13.10
C GLY A 386 -12.52 -8.08 13.37
N ILE A 387 -13.43 -7.36 12.72
CA ILE A 387 -13.53 -5.89 12.74
C ILE A 387 -14.38 -5.39 13.91
N ASP A 388 -15.36 -6.18 14.32
CA ASP A 388 -16.42 -5.79 15.25
C ASP A 388 -16.27 -6.47 16.62
N THR A 389 -15.04 -6.70 17.06
CA THR A 389 -14.75 -7.39 18.34
C THR A 389 -15.52 -6.83 19.54
N PHE A 390 -15.61 -5.51 19.66
CA PHE A 390 -16.37 -4.86 20.74
C PHE A 390 -17.89 -4.93 20.53
N SER A 391 -18.35 -4.84 19.28
CA SER A 391 -19.78 -4.93 18.94
C SER A 391 -20.30 -6.36 19.11
N PHE A 392 -19.44 -7.36 18.97
CA PHE A 392 -19.78 -8.77 19.11
C PHE A 392 -20.29 -9.11 20.51
N GLN A 393 -19.70 -8.52 21.55
CA GLN A 393 -20.18 -8.69 22.93
C GLN A 393 -21.64 -8.22 23.11
N ALA A 394 -22.00 -7.10 22.47
CA ALA A 394 -23.39 -6.62 22.50
C ALA A 394 -24.33 -7.51 21.66
N LEU A 395 -23.85 -8.07 20.56
CA LEU A 395 -24.62 -8.99 19.71
C LEU A 395 -24.86 -10.34 20.39
N GLN A 396 -23.93 -10.80 21.23
CA GLN A 396 -24.09 -12.04 21.99
C GLN A 396 -25.31 -11.99 22.92
N LEU A 397 -25.57 -10.83 23.53
CA LEU A 397 -26.69 -10.60 24.43
C LEU A 397 -28.04 -10.43 23.71
N LEU A 398 -28.04 -10.20 22.40
CA LEU A 398 -29.27 -9.92 21.66
C LEU A 398 -29.98 -11.25 21.32
N PRO A 399 -31.29 -11.39 21.63
CA PRO A 399 -32.05 -12.63 21.49
C PRO A 399 -32.53 -12.87 20.05
N ALA A 400 -31.64 -12.70 19.07
CA ALA A 400 -31.93 -13.01 17.68
C ALA A 400 -31.10 -14.21 17.22
N PRO A 401 -31.68 -15.05 16.35
CA PRO A 401 -30.98 -16.22 15.84
C PRO A 401 -29.74 -15.80 15.04
N ARG A 402 -28.65 -16.53 15.23
CA ARG A 402 -27.32 -16.16 14.74
C ARG A 402 -27.21 -16.11 13.21
N TYR A 403 -28.03 -16.88 12.49
CA TYR A 403 -28.08 -16.78 11.02
C TYR A 403 -28.54 -15.38 10.54
N LYS A 404 -29.40 -14.67 11.31
CA LYS A 404 -29.81 -13.29 10.98
C LYS A 404 -28.63 -12.32 11.08
N TYR A 405 -27.64 -12.59 11.94
CA TYR A 405 -26.44 -11.75 12.06
C TYR A 405 -25.55 -11.90 10.84
N LEU A 406 -25.33 -13.14 10.41
CA LEU A 406 -24.57 -13.46 9.21
C LEU A 406 -25.25 -12.85 7.98
N LEU A 407 -26.58 -12.99 7.87
CA LEU A 407 -27.36 -12.38 6.81
C LEU A 407 -27.21 -10.85 6.82
N ALA A 408 -27.41 -10.22 7.98
CA ALA A 408 -27.34 -8.77 8.12
C ALA A 408 -25.96 -8.21 7.75
N LYS A 409 -24.88 -8.91 8.13
CA LYS A 409 -23.51 -8.53 7.76
C LYS A 409 -23.25 -8.64 6.26
N ASN A 410 -23.71 -9.73 5.64
CA ASN A 410 -23.59 -9.93 4.19
C ASN A 410 -24.39 -8.87 3.41
N ILE A 411 -25.63 -8.60 3.79
CA ILE A 411 -26.43 -7.55 3.13
C ILE A 411 -25.82 -6.16 3.36
N ALA A 412 -25.28 -5.89 4.55
CA ALA A 412 -24.63 -4.61 4.84
C ALA A 412 -23.35 -4.38 4.02
N ILE A 413 -22.59 -5.42 3.68
CA ILE A 413 -21.38 -5.29 2.85
C ILE A 413 -21.69 -5.29 1.35
N ALA A 414 -22.81 -5.90 0.92
CA ALA A 414 -23.24 -5.98 -0.47
C ALA A 414 -23.18 -4.64 -1.25
N PRO A 415 -23.78 -3.51 -0.78
CA PRO A 415 -23.74 -2.25 -1.53
C PRO A 415 -22.32 -1.68 -1.67
N ILE A 416 -21.38 -2.05 -0.79
CA ILE A 416 -19.99 -1.60 -0.84
C ILE A 416 -19.23 -2.40 -1.91
N VAL A 417 -19.30 -3.72 -1.84
CA VAL A 417 -18.56 -4.62 -2.76
C VAL A 417 -19.21 -4.61 -4.14
N LEU A 418 -20.51 -4.87 -4.25
CA LEU A 418 -21.21 -4.87 -5.54
C LEU A 418 -21.27 -3.48 -6.16
N GLY A 419 -21.36 -2.41 -5.34
CA GLY A 419 -21.26 -1.04 -5.85
C GLY A 419 -19.90 -0.76 -6.48
N LEU A 420 -18.82 -1.24 -5.86
CA LEU A 420 -17.47 -1.14 -6.42
C LEU A 420 -17.32 -1.96 -7.70
N VAL A 421 -17.80 -3.21 -7.72
CA VAL A 421 -17.80 -4.06 -8.93
C VAL A 421 -18.60 -3.41 -10.05
N SER A 422 -19.77 -2.85 -9.76
CA SER A 422 -20.60 -2.14 -10.72
C SER A 422 -19.86 -0.94 -11.32
N PHE A 423 -19.12 -0.18 -10.49
CA PHE A 423 -18.28 0.90 -10.97
C PHE A 423 -17.20 0.41 -11.94
N PHE A 424 -16.51 -0.70 -11.62
CA PHE A 424 -15.49 -1.26 -12.51
C PHE A 424 -16.07 -1.84 -13.81
N ILE A 425 -17.24 -2.46 -13.77
CA ILE A 425 -17.95 -2.91 -14.97
C ILE A 425 -18.39 -1.71 -15.83
N ALA A 426 -18.83 -0.61 -15.21
CA ALA A 426 -19.12 0.61 -15.95
C ALA A 426 -17.85 1.21 -16.59
N VAL A 427 -16.73 1.23 -15.86
CA VAL A 427 -15.43 1.65 -16.39
C VAL A 427 -14.98 0.76 -17.56
N SER A 428 -15.21 -0.55 -17.51
CA SER A 428 -14.83 -1.46 -18.61
C SER A 428 -15.64 -1.21 -19.89
N LEU A 429 -16.91 -0.80 -19.77
CA LEU A 429 -17.73 -0.37 -20.91
C LEU A 429 -17.09 0.83 -21.63
N PHE A 430 -16.63 1.85 -20.89
CA PHE A 430 -15.97 3.02 -21.47
C PHE A 430 -14.59 2.70 -22.05
N LEU A 431 -13.91 1.70 -21.49
CA LEU A 431 -12.54 1.38 -21.87
C LEU A 431 -12.42 0.52 -23.12
N ALA A 432 -13.29 -0.47 -23.29
CA ALA A 432 -13.03 -1.56 -24.23
C ALA A 432 -14.15 -1.81 -25.26
N ASP A 433 -15.11 -0.90 -25.41
CA ASP A 433 -16.29 -1.03 -26.29
C ASP A 433 -16.92 -2.43 -26.17
N VAL A 434 -17.12 -2.84 -24.92
CA VAL A 434 -17.47 -4.21 -24.57
C VAL A 434 -18.90 -4.50 -25.01
N PRO A 435 -19.19 -5.63 -25.70
CA PRO A 435 -20.55 -5.98 -26.06
C PRO A 435 -21.42 -6.15 -24.81
N GLY A 436 -22.66 -5.64 -24.86
CA GLY A 436 -23.58 -5.64 -23.72
C GLY A 436 -23.82 -7.03 -23.09
N GLY A 437 -23.65 -8.10 -23.87
CA GLY A 437 -23.72 -9.47 -23.35
C GLY A 437 -22.66 -9.79 -22.29
N ILE A 438 -21.41 -9.32 -22.47
CA ILE A 438 -20.34 -9.51 -21.46
C ILE A 438 -20.65 -8.72 -20.19
N ILE A 439 -21.31 -7.56 -20.32
CA ILE A 439 -21.70 -6.71 -19.19
C ILE A 439 -22.76 -7.43 -18.36
N LEU A 440 -23.82 -7.92 -19.00
CA LEU A 440 -24.86 -8.73 -18.34
C LEU A 440 -24.24 -9.95 -17.65
N LEU A 441 -23.35 -10.66 -18.34
CA LEU A 441 -22.63 -11.81 -17.80
C LEU A 441 -21.78 -11.42 -16.59
N SER A 442 -21.09 -10.28 -16.64
CA SER A 442 -20.25 -9.79 -15.53
C SER A 442 -21.08 -9.44 -14.31
N PHE A 443 -22.25 -8.82 -14.47
CA PHE A 443 -23.17 -8.56 -13.35
C PHE A 443 -23.70 -9.86 -12.73
N LEU A 444 -24.07 -10.82 -13.56
CA LEU A 444 -24.53 -12.13 -13.09
C LEU A 444 -23.43 -12.84 -12.29
N LEU A 445 -22.21 -12.88 -12.82
CA LEU A 445 -21.05 -13.46 -12.14
C LEU A 445 -20.62 -12.66 -10.90
N ALA A 446 -20.85 -11.34 -10.85
CA ALA A 446 -20.60 -10.55 -9.65
C ALA A 446 -21.51 -10.98 -8.49
N ILE A 447 -22.79 -11.26 -8.78
CA ILE A 447 -23.73 -11.79 -7.77
C ILE A 447 -23.27 -13.18 -7.31
N GLN A 448 -22.90 -14.05 -8.25
CA GLN A 448 -22.37 -15.39 -7.95
C GLN A 448 -21.12 -15.34 -7.06
N LEU A 449 -20.12 -14.54 -7.41
CA LEU A 449 -18.90 -14.37 -6.64
C LEU A 449 -19.20 -13.81 -5.26
N PHE A 450 -20.09 -12.82 -5.16
CA PHE A 450 -20.49 -12.26 -3.88
C PHE A 450 -21.08 -13.32 -2.94
N LEU A 451 -22.02 -14.13 -3.44
CA LEU A 451 -22.63 -15.19 -2.66
C LEU A 451 -21.61 -16.26 -2.25
N LEU A 452 -20.70 -16.64 -3.16
CA LEU A 452 -19.65 -17.63 -2.89
C LEU A 452 -18.62 -17.14 -1.86
N PHE A 453 -18.20 -15.88 -1.95
CA PHE A 453 -17.30 -15.29 -0.95
C PHE A 453 -18.00 -15.13 0.40
N SER A 454 -19.30 -14.81 0.41
CA SER A 454 -20.08 -14.72 1.64
C SER A 454 -20.30 -16.08 2.31
N THR A 455 -20.56 -17.17 1.55
CA THR A 455 -20.69 -18.51 2.15
C THR A 455 -19.39 -18.92 2.84
N ILE A 456 -18.29 -18.91 2.09
CA ILE A 456 -17.00 -19.38 2.58
C ILE A 456 -16.44 -18.44 3.65
N GLY A 457 -16.64 -17.13 3.48
CA GLY A 457 -16.26 -16.14 4.47
C GLY A 457 -17.01 -16.26 5.79
N ASN A 458 -18.30 -16.62 5.77
CA ASN A 458 -19.04 -16.91 7.00
C ASN A 458 -18.37 -18.05 7.78
N PHE A 459 -18.05 -19.18 7.13
CA PHE A 459 -17.40 -20.32 7.81
C PHE A 459 -16.01 -19.98 8.34
N ILE A 460 -15.16 -19.34 7.53
CA ILE A 460 -13.80 -18.99 7.91
C ILE A 460 -13.80 -17.96 9.04
N SER A 461 -14.66 -16.95 8.96
CA SER A 461 -14.71 -15.88 9.96
C SER A 461 -15.19 -16.35 11.33
N ILE A 462 -16.00 -17.42 11.40
CA ILE A 462 -16.42 -18.02 12.67
C ILE A 462 -15.29 -18.85 13.28
N LYS A 463 -14.61 -19.69 12.49
CA LYS A 463 -13.53 -20.57 12.99
C LYS A 463 -12.21 -19.85 13.25
N PHE A 464 -11.91 -18.82 12.47
CA PHE A 464 -10.64 -18.10 12.50
C PHE A 464 -10.83 -16.58 12.51
N PRO A 465 -11.49 -15.99 13.54
CA PRO A 465 -11.64 -14.55 13.64
C PRO A 465 -10.30 -13.89 13.98
N HIS A 466 -9.77 -13.08 13.06
CA HIS A 466 -8.54 -12.30 13.32
C HIS A 466 -8.90 -10.87 13.68
N ARG A 467 -8.39 -10.38 14.81
CA ARG A 467 -8.64 -8.99 15.20
C ARG A 467 -8.05 -8.02 14.20
N LEU A 468 -8.91 -7.40 13.40
CA LEU A 468 -8.59 -6.27 12.53
C LEU A 468 -8.68 -5.01 13.38
N HIS A 469 -7.55 -4.59 13.95
CA HIS A 469 -7.51 -3.33 14.68
C HIS A 469 -7.93 -2.17 13.77
N ARG A 470 -8.63 -1.17 14.33
CA ARG A 470 -8.87 0.11 13.64
C ARG A 470 -7.57 0.80 13.18
N ASP A 471 -6.46 0.38 13.78
CA ASP A 471 -5.08 0.73 13.46
C ASP A 471 -4.35 -0.43 12.76
N ALA A 472 -5.00 -1.07 11.79
CA ALA A 472 -4.49 -2.22 11.02
C ALA A 472 -3.09 -2.02 10.38
N LEU A 473 -2.61 -0.77 10.32
CA LEU A 473 -1.27 -0.42 9.82
C LEU A 473 -0.17 -0.44 10.90
N ARG A 474 -0.51 -0.60 12.20
CA ARG A 474 0.51 -0.88 13.21
C ARG A 474 0.92 -2.35 13.10
N ALA A 475 2.23 -2.59 13.03
CA ALA A 475 2.77 -3.92 12.84
C ALA A 475 2.20 -4.91 13.88
N PRO A 476 1.59 -6.02 13.45
CA PRO A 476 1.00 -6.99 14.35
C PRO A 476 2.09 -7.72 15.14
N GLY A 477 1.83 -8.00 16.43
CA GLY A 477 2.76 -8.74 17.29
C GLY A 477 3.08 -10.16 16.80
N ARG A 478 2.28 -10.72 15.87
CA ARG A 478 2.51 -12.03 15.22
C ARG A 478 2.57 -11.88 13.70
N ARG A 479 3.64 -11.25 13.20
CA ARG A 479 3.86 -10.94 11.77
C ARG A 479 3.75 -12.17 10.86
N LEU A 480 4.31 -13.31 11.27
CA LEU A 480 4.30 -14.55 10.46
C LEU A 480 2.88 -15.08 10.23
N TYR A 481 2.08 -15.16 11.29
CA TYR A 481 0.72 -15.68 11.20
C TYR A 481 -0.16 -14.85 10.26
N MET A 482 0.00 -13.51 10.28
CA MET A 482 -0.72 -12.65 9.33
C MET A 482 -0.23 -12.79 7.89
N VAL A 483 1.07 -12.99 7.65
CA VAL A 483 1.59 -13.24 6.30
C VAL A 483 1.06 -14.56 5.75
N ILE A 484 1.09 -15.63 6.56
CA ILE A 484 0.55 -16.94 6.17
C ILE A 484 -0.95 -16.84 5.89
N ASN A 485 -1.72 -16.20 6.77
CA ASN A 485 -3.15 -16.02 6.54
C ASN A 485 -3.43 -15.13 5.32
N GLY A 486 -2.63 -14.10 5.09
CA GLY A 486 -2.69 -13.28 3.89
C GLY A 486 -2.51 -14.13 2.64
N PHE A 487 -1.43 -14.91 2.58
CA PHE A 487 -1.15 -15.80 1.45
C PHE A 487 -2.25 -16.86 1.26
N ALA A 488 -2.67 -17.53 2.33
CA ALA A 488 -3.74 -18.51 2.30
C ALA A 488 -5.06 -17.89 1.83
N SER A 489 -5.40 -16.68 2.31
CA SER A 489 -6.60 -15.96 1.87
C SER A 489 -6.54 -15.58 0.39
N THR A 490 -5.37 -15.16 -0.11
CA THR A 490 -5.20 -14.85 -1.53
C THR A 490 -5.31 -16.10 -2.39
N LEU A 491 -4.68 -17.21 -1.98
CA LEU A 491 -4.77 -18.48 -2.70
C LEU A 491 -6.21 -19.00 -2.73
N LEU A 492 -6.90 -18.96 -1.60
CA LEU A 492 -8.31 -19.32 -1.52
C LEU A 492 -9.15 -18.42 -2.42
N SER A 493 -8.95 -17.10 -2.38
CA SER A 493 -9.69 -16.17 -3.24
C SER A 493 -9.52 -16.47 -4.72
N THR A 494 -8.30 -16.85 -5.15
CA THR A 494 -8.02 -17.27 -6.51
C THR A 494 -8.80 -18.53 -6.86
N LEU A 495 -8.83 -19.53 -5.98
CA LEU A 495 -9.62 -20.75 -6.19
C LEU A 495 -11.12 -20.46 -6.35
N LEU A 496 -11.68 -19.55 -5.54
CA LEU A 496 -13.11 -19.18 -5.61
C LEU A 496 -13.47 -18.46 -6.91
N ILE A 497 -12.50 -17.80 -7.54
CA ILE A 497 -12.68 -17.04 -8.77
C ILE A 497 -12.70 -17.94 -10.00
N ILE A 498 -12.07 -19.12 -9.96
CA ILE A 498 -11.92 -20.02 -11.12
C ILE A 498 -13.25 -20.32 -11.82
N PRO A 499 -14.37 -20.68 -11.14
CA PRO A 499 -15.62 -20.98 -11.81
C PRO A 499 -16.18 -19.80 -12.63
N ALA A 500 -16.08 -18.58 -12.08
CA ALA A 500 -16.51 -17.37 -12.79
C ALA A 500 -15.59 -17.07 -13.99
N LEU A 501 -14.28 -17.26 -13.82
CA LEU A 501 -13.30 -17.12 -14.90
C LEU A 501 -13.57 -18.10 -16.04
N LEU A 502 -13.87 -19.36 -15.73
CA LEU A 502 -14.24 -20.37 -16.72
C LEU A 502 -15.50 -19.96 -17.50
N CYS A 503 -16.51 -19.41 -16.84
CA CYS A 503 -17.71 -18.91 -17.51
C CYS A 503 -17.39 -17.75 -18.49
N LEU A 504 -16.54 -16.82 -18.08
CA LEU A 504 -16.07 -15.73 -18.96
C LEU A 504 -15.26 -16.25 -20.15
N LEU A 505 -14.39 -17.24 -19.91
CA LEU A 505 -13.58 -17.86 -20.96
C LEU A 505 -14.45 -18.63 -21.97
N VAL A 506 -15.45 -19.38 -21.50
CA VAL A 506 -16.41 -20.09 -22.37
C VAL A 506 -17.23 -19.10 -23.19
N TYR A 507 -17.67 -17.99 -22.60
CA TYR A 507 -18.37 -16.96 -23.36
C TYR A 507 -17.47 -16.32 -24.45
N ARG A 508 -16.20 -16.11 -24.13
CA ARG A 508 -15.22 -15.49 -25.04
C ARG A 508 -14.77 -16.43 -26.16
N TYR A 509 -14.50 -17.68 -25.82
CA TYR A 509 -14.05 -18.73 -26.72
C TYR A 509 -15.11 -19.83 -26.74
N PRO A 510 -16.27 -19.55 -27.36
CA PRO A 510 -17.37 -20.50 -27.34
C PRO A 510 -16.93 -21.78 -28.06
N PRO A 511 -17.02 -22.94 -27.42
CA PRO A 511 -16.67 -24.18 -28.07
C PRO A 511 -17.70 -24.47 -29.17
N ARG A 512 -17.24 -25.05 -30.29
CA ARG A 512 -18.03 -25.21 -31.52
C ARG A 512 -19.39 -25.90 -31.30
N PHE A 513 -19.49 -26.80 -30.32
CA PHE A 513 -20.71 -27.51 -29.98
C PHE A 513 -21.81 -26.62 -29.39
N LEU A 514 -21.46 -25.58 -28.61
CA LEU A 514 -22.45 -24.66 -27.99
C LEU A 514 -23.01 -23.66 -28.99
N THR A 515 -22.18 -23.19 -29.93
CA THR A 515 -22.56 -22.18 -30.92
C THR A 515 -23.53 -22.68 -31.99
N HIS A 516 -23.43 -23.96 -32.40
CA HIS A 516 -24.24 -24.48 -33.50
C HIS A 516 -25.71 -24.72 -33.12
N GLN A 517 -26.02 -25.01 -31.85
CA GLN A 517 -27.37 -25.42 -31.46
C GLN A 517 -28.21 -24.33 -30.78
N HIS A 518 -27.63 -23.40 -30.01
CA HIS A 518 -28.42 -22.54 -29.09
C HIS A 518 -28.11 -21.03 -29.23
N GLY A 519 -27.33 -20.64 -30.25
CA GLY A 519 -26.93 -19.24 -30.47
C GLY A 519 -26.16 -18.64 -29.29
N THR A 520 -26.14 -17.31 -29.20
CA THR A 520 -25.43 -16.55 -28.14
C THR A 520 -26.05 -16.72 -26.76
N TRP A 521 -27.33 -17.10 -26.66
CA TRP A 521 -28.04 -17.33 -25.40
C TRP A 521 -27.58 -18.59 -24.66
N GLY A 522 -27.19 -19.64 -25.40
CA GLY A 522 -26.62 -20.86 -24.83
C GLY A 522 -25.36 -20.63 -23.99
N LEU A 523 -24.64 -19.53 -24.24
CA LEU A 523 -23.43 -19.15 -23.50
C LEU A 523 -23.70 -18.53 -22.12
N PHE A 524 -24.93 -18.07 -21.85
CA PHE A 524 -25.32 -17.57 -20.53
C PHE A 524 -25.78 -18.67 -19.58
N LEU A 525 -26.21 -19.82 -20.12
CA LEU A 525 -26.73 -20.94 -19.34
C LEU A 525 -25.75 -21.41 -18.24
N PRO A 526 -24.43 -21.60 -18.51
CA PRO A 526 -23.50 -22.03 -17.48
C PRO A 526 -23.38 -21.02 -16.33
N ALA A 527 -23.32 -19.73 -16.64
CA ALA A 527 -23.21 -18.68 -15.63
C ALA A 527 -24.50 -18.54 -14.81
N PHE A 528 -25.67 -18.69 -15.44
CA PHE A 528 -26.95 -18.66 -14.76
C PHE A 528 -27.12 -19.87 -13.83
N LEU A 529 -26.82 -21.07 -14.31
CA LEU A 529 -26.80 -22.28 -13.48
C LEU A 529 -25.82 -22.15 -12.31
N LEU A 530 -24.61 -21.65 -12.55
CA LEU A 530 -23.63 -21.42 -11.49
C LEU A 530 -24.15 -20.43 -10.43
N THR A 531 -24.83 -19.36 -10.85
CA THR A 531 -25.43 -18.37 -9.95
C THR A 531 -26.57 -18.97 -9.13
N ILE A 532 -27.45 -19.78 -9.74
CA ILE A 532 -28.53 -20.46 -9.03
C ILE A 532 -27.97 -21.46 -8.02
N ILE A 533 -27.01 -22.29 -8.44
CA ILE A 533 -26.40 -23.30 -7.57
C ILE A 533 -25.75 -22.63 -6.35
N THR A 534 -25.00 -21.55 -6.58
CA THR A 534 -24.37 -20.79 -5.48
C THR A 534 -25.39 -20.07 -4.59
N ALA A 535 -26.50 -19.57 -5.13
CA ALA A 535 -27.59 -19.00 -4.34
C ALA A 535 -28.29 -20.04 -3.45
N ILE A 536 -28.58 -21.22 -4.00
CA ILE A 536 -29.14 -22.35 -3.23
C ILE A 536 -28.16 -22.79 -2.16
N LEU A 537 -26.87 -22.91 -2.50
CA LEU A 537 -25.82 -23.25 -1.54
C LEU A 537 -25.75 -22.20 -0.41
N TYR A 538 -25.79 -20.91 -0.74
CA TYR A 538 -25.81 -19.83 0.25
C TYR A 538 -27.03 -19.94 1.17
N TRP A 539 -28.22 -20.09 0.59
CA TRP A 539 -29.45 -20.22 1.36
C TRP A 539 -29.42 -21.42 2.32
N LYS A 540 -28.94 -22.58 1.86
CA LYS A 540 -28.86 -23.80 2.68
C LYS A 540 -27.76 -23.75 3.73
N THR A 541 -26.62 -23.14 3.43
CA THR A 541 -25.47 -23.09 4.36
C THR A 541 -25.60 -22.02 5.43
N LEU A 542 -26.39 -20.97 5.19
CA LEU A 542 -26.52 -19.84 6.11
C LEU A 542 -27.10 -20.22 7.50
N PRO A 543 -28.17 -21.03 7.61
CA PRO A 543 -28.63 -21.54 8.91
C PRO A 543 -27.56 -22.36 9.62
N HIS A 544 -26.89 -23.27 8.89
CA HIS A 544 -25.86 -24.13 9.45
C HIS A 544 -24.65 -23.34 9.97
N ALA A 545 -24.25 -22.27 9.27
CA ALA A 545 -23.23 -21.35 9.75
C ALA A 545 -23.69 -20.61 11.02
N GLY A 546 -24.98 -20.30 11.15
CA GLY A 546 -25.57 -19.75 12.37
C GLY A 546 -25.52 -20.72 13.55
N ASP A 547 -25.83 -21.99 13.33
CA ASP A 547 -25.74 -23.03 14.35
C ASP A 547 -24.29 -23.22 14.81
N LEU A 548 -23.35 -23.23 13.86
CA LEU A 548 -21.93 -23.31 14.15
C LEU A 548 -21.43 -22.12 14.97
N LEU A 549 -21.90 -20.89 14.67
CA LEU A 549 -21.59 -19.71 15.48
C LEU A 549 -22.13 -19.86 16.91
N THR A 550 -23.34 -20.38 17.05
CA THR A 550 -23.95 -20.63 18.37
C THR A 550 -23.14 -21.67 19.17
N ALA A 551 -22.70 -22.75 18.52
CA ALA A 551 -21.88 -23.79 19.14
C ALA A 551 -20.51 -23.24 19.60
N GLU A 552 -19.84 -22.43 18.77
CA GLU A 552 -18.57 -21.80 19.14
C GLU A 552 -18.71 -20.79 20.28
N GLU A 553 -19.77 -19.98 20.28
CA GLU A 553 -20.08 -19.07 21.39
C GLU A 553 -20.26 -19.83 22.72
N HIS A 554 -20.97 -20.96 22.68
CA HIS A 554 -21.15 -21.82 23.85
C HIS A 554 -19.82 -22.42 24.33
N LEU A 555 -19.00 -22.96 23.43
CA LEU A 555 -17.68 -23.51 23.77
C LEU A 555 -16.77 -22.46 24.41
N ILE A 556 -16.75 -21.24 23.89
CA ILE A 556 -15.96 -20.14 24.46
C ILE A 556 -16.49 -19.78 25.85
N SER A 557 -17.80 -19.72 26.03
CA SER A 557 -18.43 -19.39 27.30
C SER A 557 -18.10 -20.44 28.38
N VAL A 558 -18.17 -21.73 28.03
CA VAL A 558 -17.79 -22.84 28.91
C VAL A 558 -16.31 -22.76 29.30
N LYS A 559 -15.41 -22.49 28.34
CA LYS A 559 -13.98 -22.33 28.64
C LYS A 559 -13.70 -21.16 29.59
N LEU A 560 -14.39 -20.03 29.42
CA LEU A 560 -14.24 -18.85 30.28
C LEU A 560 -14.78 -19.07 31.69
N LEU A 561 -15.80 -19.91 31.85
CA LEU A 561 -16.34 -20.29 33.15
C LEU A 561 -15.49 -21.36 33.82
N GLY A 562 -14.95 -22.33 33.07
CA GLY A 562 -14.11 -23.41 33.60
C GLY A 562 -12.69 -23.00 33.99
N ASP A 563 -12.20 -21.83 33.56
CA ASP A 563 -10.91 -21.24 33.99
C ASP A 563 -11.04 -20.43 35.31
N ARG A 564 -12.23 -20.40 35.92
CA ARG A 564 -12.50 -19.68 37.19
C ARG A 564 -12.53 -20.57 38.44
N ASP A 565 -12.52 -21.89 38.26
CA ASP A 565 -12.34 -22.90 39.30
C ASP A 565 -10.91 -23.46 39.22
#